data_AF-A0AAD7UJM0-F1
#
_entry.id   AF-A0AAD7UJM0-F1
#
_cell.length_a   1.000
_cell.length_b   1.000
_cell.length_c   1.000
_cell.angle_alpha   90.00
_cell.angle_beta   90.00
_cell.angle_gamma   90.00
#
_symmetry.space_group_name_H-M   'P 1'
#
loop_
_entity.id
_entity.type
_entity.pdbx_description
1 polymer ?
#
loop_
_entity_poly.entity_id
_entity_poly.type
_entity_poly.pdbx_seq_one_letter_code
_entity_poly.pdbx_strand_id
1 'polypeptide(L)'
;MLLKAALSRREALGAGMFGSLVCGTFGLGVWQARRYEWKKRLIEERRESLLAAPVPLTAATAAPFRRVTVVGEFKTDREVRVGPRSAPGSGVQGLATSPMGYDHVTACRLEDGREVLVNRGWAPNRVETTPPKGRVSLVALVDPGEPKRRFSPQNTRDHILWLERDFLARVLSCEEILLVQISPSNDHFPRPRTLAHFQQFPVDPATHLAYAATWFAISFAGAIMTRRLLRVRKK
;
A
#
# COMPACT_ATOMS: atom_id res chain seq x y z
N MET A 1 -40.50 50.12 12.09
CA MET A 1 -39.74 49.21 12.97
C MET A 1 -40.26 47.79 12.73
N LEU A 2 -39.67 47.06 11.78
CA LEU A 2 -40.17 45.75 11.34
C LEU A 2 -39.63 44.64 12.24
N LEU A 3 -40.52 43.99 13.01
CA LEU A 3 -40.21 42.80 13.78
C LEU A 3 -39.79 41.66 12.83
N LYS A 4 -38.56 41.17 12.94
CA LYS A 4 -38.14 39.92 12.28
C LYS A 4 -38.87 38.76 12.95
N ALA A 5 -39.78 38.08 12.24
CA ALA A 5 -40.46 36.90 12.76
C ALA A 5 -39.46 35.79 13.13
N ALA A 6 -39.45 35.35 14.39
CA ALA A 6 -38.55 34.32 14.92
C ALA A 6 -38.80 32.93 14.28
N LEU A 7 -37.74 32.18 13.94
CA LEU A 7 -37.80 30.85 13.31
C LEU A 7 -38.71 29.90 14.11
N SER A 8 -39.62 29.18 13.44
CA SER A 8 -40.35 28.10 14.10
C SER A 8 -39.39 26.97 14.45
N ARG A 9 -39.74 26.16 15.46
CA ARG A 9 -38.90 25.04 15.94
C ARG A 9 -38.52 24.07 14.81
N ARG A 10 -39.44 23.80 13.87
CA ARG A 10 -39.20 22.94 12.70
C ARG A 10 -38.20 23.55 11.71
N GLU A 11 -38.25 24.86 11.50
CA GLU A 11 -37.34 25.58 10.60
C GLU A 11 -35.95 25.74 11.21
N ALA A 12 -35.86 25.99 12.52
CA ALA A 12 -34.60 26.02 13.24
C ALA A 12 -33.90 24.64 13.18
N LEU A 13 -34.66 23.56 13.37
CA LEU A 13 -34.18 22.18 13.18
C LEU A 13 -33.72 21.93 11.74
N GLY A 14 -34.50 22.35 10.74
CA GLY A 14 -34.14 22.22 9.32
C GLY A 14 -32.87 22.99 8.96
N ALA A 15 -32.76 24.26 9.37
CA ALA A 15 -31.58 25.09 9.13
C ALA A 15 -30.32 24.53 9.83
N GLY A 16 -30.47 24.02 11.05
CA GLY A 16 -29.38 23.34 11.76
C GLY A 16 -28.92 22.07 11.03
N MET A 17 -29.86 21.24 10.57
CA MET A 17 -29.57 20.02 9.82
C MET A 17 -28.84 20.33 8.50
N PHE A 18 -29.40 21.21 7.65
CA PHE A 18 -28.77 21.55 6.37
C PHE A 18 -27.43 22.30 6.56
N GLY A 19 -27.34 23.17 7.57
CA GLY A 19 -26.07 23.83 7.93
C GLY A 19 -25.00 22.82 8.34
N SER A 20 -25.34 21.83 9.17
CA SER A 20 -24.42 20.75 9.56
C SER A 20 -23.97 19.91 8.36
N LEU A 21 -24.88 19.62 7.43
CA LEU A 21 -24.57 18.89 6.20
C LEU A 21 -23.60 19.69 5.31
N VAL A 22 -23.82 21.00 5.17
CA VAL A 22 -22.91 21.88 4.42
C VAL A 22 -21.52 21.87 5.03
N CYS A 23 -21.40 22.10 6.35
CA CYS A 23 -20.10 22.08 7.03
C CYS A 23 -19.41 20.72 6.92
N GLY A 24 -20.14 19.62 7.10
CA GLY A 24 -19.60 18.27 7.02
C GLY A 24 -19.10 17.92 5.61
N THR A 25 -19.92 18.19 4.59
CA THR A 25 -19.56 17.92 3.19
C THR A 25 -18.43 18.83 2.69
N PHE A 26 -18.39 20.10 3.10
CA PHE A 26 -17.23 20.95 2.84
C PHE A 26 -15.94 20.39 3.47
N GLY A 27 -16.01 19.95 4.73
CA GLY A 27 -14.91 19.31 5.43
C GLY A 27 -14.41 18.04 4.72
N LEU A 28 -15.33 17.21 4.23
CA LEU A 28 -15.00 16.03 3.41
C LEU A 28 -14.34 16.42 2.08
N GLY A 29 -14.80 17.50 1.44
CA GLY A 29 -14.18 18.04 0.22
C GLY A 29 -12.73 18.47 0.47
N VAL A 30 -12.48 19.23 1.54
CA VAL A 30 -11.12 19.63 1.93
C VAL A 30 -10.25 18.42 2.24
N TRP A 31 -10.78 17.44 2.98
CA TRP A 31 -10.06 16.21 3.30
C TRP A 31 -9.67 15.44 2.03
N GLN A 32 -10.60 15.27 1.08
CA GLN A 32 -10.32 14.58 -0.19
C GLN A 32 -9.30 15.34 -1.05
N ALA A 33 -9.35 16.67 -1.09
CA ALA A 33 -8.35 17.47 -1.80
C ALA A 33 -6.95 17.33 -1.19
N ARG A 34 -6.83 17.34 0.14
CA ARG A 34 -5.56 17.03 0.83
C ARG A 34 -5.09 15.61 0.56
N ARG A 35 -6.03 14.65 0.50
CA ARG A 35 -5.74 13.24 0.22
C ARG A 35 -5.20 13.06 -1.19
N TYR A 36 -5.74 13.78 -2.17
CA TYR A 36 -5.25 13.83 -3.55
C TYR A 36 -3.78 14.26 -3.60
N GLU A 37 -3.44 15.42 -3.03
CA GLU A 37 -2.06 15.93 -3.05
C GLU A 37 -1.10 14.99 -2.31
N TRP A 38 -1.50 14.49 -1.14
CA TRP A 38 -0.71 13.50 -0.41
C TRP A 38 -0.46 12.23 -1.22
N LYS A 39 -1.50 11.69 -1.89
CA LYS A 39 -1.38 10.50 -2.74
C LYS A 39 -0.45 10.75 -3.91
N LYS A 40 -0.57 11.88 -4.60
CA LYS A 40 0.32 12.25 -5.71
C LYS A 40 1.78 12.28 -5.28
N ARG A 41 2.08 12.96 -4.18
CA ARG A 41 3.45 13.03 -3.67
C ARG A 41 4.02 11.66 -3.34
N LEU A 42 3.24 10.78 -2.68
CA LEU A 42 3.68 9.41 -2.40
C LEU A 42 3.98 8.58 -3.65
N ILE A 43 3.17 8.74 -4.70
CA ILE A 43 3.39 8.07 -5.98
C ILE A 43 4.70 8.55 -6.58
N GLU A 44 4.91 9.86 -6.57
CA GLU A 44 6.11 10.47 -7.15
C GLU A 44 7.38 10.08 -6.40
N GLU A 45 7.39 10.18 -5.07
CA GLU A 45 8.52 9.74 -4.22
C GLU A 45 8.85 8.25 -4.47
N ARG A 46 7.83 7.39 -4.57
CA ARG A 46 8.04 5.97 -4.90
C ARG A 46 8.60 5.79 -6.30
N ARG A 47 8.07 6.51 -7.28
CA ARG A 47 8.49 6.45 -8.69
C ARG A 47 9.96 6.85 -8.83
N GLU A 48 10.38 7.94 -8.19
CA GLU A 48 11.77 8.38 -8.15
C GLU A 48 12.69 7.32 -7.53
N SER A 49 12.31 6.77 -6.38
CA SER A 49 13.08 5.72 -5.68
C SER A 49 13.25 4.45 -6.52
N LEU A 50 12.19 4.04 -7.24
CA LEU A 50 12.18 2.87 -8.12
C LEU A 50 13.03 3.07 -9.39
N LEU A 51 13.00 4.27 -9.97
CA LEU A 51 13.71 4.56 -11.22
C LEU A 51 15.19 4.88 -11.02
N ALA A 52 15.58 5.34 -9.83
CA ALA A 52 16.98 5.57 -9.48
C ALA A 52 17.83 4.31 -9.68
N ALA A 53 19.07 4.49 -10.17
CA ALA A 53 20.02 3.39 -10.38
C ALA A 53 20.24 2.60 -9.07
N PRO A 54 20.47 1.28 -9.11
CA PRO A 54 20.67 0.51 -7.88
C PRO A 54 21.96 0.95 -7.19
N VAL A 55 21.98 0.92 -5.86
CA VAL A 55 23.20 1.15 -5.05
C VAL A 55 23.50 -0.07 -4.19
N PRO A 56 24.75 -0.30 -3.78
CA PRO A 56 25.05 -1.36 -2.81
C PRO A 56 24.19 -1.22 -1.56
N LEU A 57 23.68 -2.32 -1.00
CA LEU A 57 22.85 -2.26 0.22
C LEU A 57 23.59 -1.60 1.40
N THR A 58 24.92 -1.74 1.48
CA THR A 58 25.76 -1.08 2.49
C THR A 58 25.75 0.45 2.39
N ALA A 59 25.53 0.99 1.19
CA ALA A 59 25.45 2.43 0.91
C ALA A 59 24.00 2.92 0.80
N ALA A 60 23.02 2.02 0.85
CA ALA A 60 21.61 2.37 0.72
C ALA A 60 21.10 2.95 2.05
N THR A 61 20.35 4.04 1.96
CA THR A 61 19.44 4.40 3.06
C THR A 61 18.37 3.32 3.18
N ALA A 62 17.84 3.09 4.38
CA ALA A 62 16.69 2.19 4.61
C ALA A 62 15.36 2.72 4.01
N ALA A 63 15.45 3.56 2.97
CA ALA A 63 14.32 4.15 2.29
C ALA A 63 13.51 3.06 1.58
N PRO A 64 12.17 3.07 1.73
CA PRO A 64 11.33 2.08 1.10
C PRO A 64 11.38 2.22 -0.43
N PHE A 65 11.22 1.10 -1.12
CA PHE A 65 11.25 1.01 -2.59
C PHE A 65 12.58 1.43 -3.22
N ARG A 66 13.66 1.51 -2.45
CA ARG A 66 14.99 1.78 -2.99
C ARG A 66 15.55 0.52 -3.64
N ARG A 67 16.03 0.63 -4.89
CA ARG A 67 16.73 -0.48 -5.55
C ARG A 67 18.16 -0.61 -5.01
N VAL A 68 18.53 -1.84 -4.69
CA VAL A 68 19.84 -2.20 -4.16
C VAL A 68 20.47 -3.35 -4.92
N THR A 69 21.80 -3.38 -4.96
CA THR A 69 22.59 -4.56 -5.33
C THR A 69 23.06 -5.26 -4.06
N VAL A 70 22.92 -6.59 -4.04
CA VAL A 70 23.43 -7.43 -2.96
C VAL A 70 24.15 -8.63 -3.53
N VAL A 71 25.22 -9.03 -2.84
CA VAL A 71 25.96 -10.24 -3.12
C VAL A 71 26.00 -11.06 -1.83
N GLY A 72 25.72 -12.35 -1.96
CA GLY A 72 25.60 -13.24 -0.80
C GLY A 72 25.29 -14.68 -1.19
N GLU A 73 24.87 -15.47 -0.21
CA GLU A 73 24.50 -16.87 -0.37
C GLU A 73 23.19 -17.16 0.36
N PHE A 74 22.26 -17.82 -0.32
CA PHE A 74 21.00 -18.23 0.28
C PHE A 74 21.20 -19.39 1.26
N LYS A 75 20.53 -19.30 2.41
CA LYS A 75 20.45 -20.37 3.39
C LYS A 75 19.29 -21.28 3.00
N THR A 76 19.60 -22.32 2.23
CA THR A 76 18.59 -23.20 1.62
C THR A 76 17.71 -23.94 2.63
N ASP A 77 18.19 -24.10 3.86
CA ASP A 77 17.50 -24.67 5.01
C ASP A 77 16.58 -23.66 5.73
N ARG A 78 16.66 -22.37 5.37
CA ARG A 78 15.95 -21.26 6.01
C ARG A 78 15.08 -20.51 5.00
N GLU A 79 14.05 -21.20 4.54
CA GLU A 79 13.01 -20.66 3.67
C GLU A 79 11.62 -20.79 4.30
N VAL A 80 10.78 -19.79 4.09
CA VAL A 80 9.36 -19.83 4.41
C VAL A 80 8.51 -19.40 3.20
N ARG A 81 7.27 -19.87 3.18
CA ARG A 81 6.27 -19.56 2.16
C ARG A 81 5.25 -18.59 2.73
N VAL A 82 5.01 -17.48 2.05
CA VAL A 82 4.08 -16.43 2.48
C VAL A 82 2.91 -16.37 1.52
N GLY A 83 1.69 -16.61 2.02
CA GLY A 83 0.50 -16.62 1.17
C GLY A 83 -0.73 -17.23 1.84
N PRO A 84 -1.79 -17.48 1.07
CA PRO A 84 -1.80 -17.50 -0.40
C PRO A 84 -1.66 -16.12 -1.07
N ARG A 85 -1.08 -16.11 -2.27
CA ARG A 85 -0.86 -14.94 -3.13
C ARG A 85 -1.27 -15.23 -4.57
N SER A 86 -1.82 -14.23 -5.24
CA SER A 86 -2.06 -14.25 -6.68
C SER A 86 -0.74 -14.26 -7.46
N ALA A 87 -0.74 -14.91 -8.62
CA ALA A 87 0.38 -14.85 -9.55
C ALA A 87 0.72 -13.39 -9.94
N PRO A 88 2.02 -13.06 -10.11
CA PRO A 88 2.44 -11.79 -10.68
C PRO A 88 1.73 -11.52 -12.02
N GLY A 89 1.19 -10.31 -12.20
CA GLY A 89 0.49 -9.91 -13.43
C GLY A 89 -1.00 -10.27 -13.50
N SER A 90 -1.56 -11.03 -12.55
CA SER A 90 -2.98 -11.42 -12.55
C SER A 90 -3.98 -10.27 -12.32
N GLY A 91 -3.52 -9.06 -11.97
CA GLY A 91 -4.37 -7.87 -11.75
C GLY A 91 -5.24 -7.91 -10.49
N VAL A 92 -5.47 -9.09 -9.90
CA VAL A 92 -6.29 -9.28 -8.70
C VAL A 92 -5.37 -9.55 -7.51
N GLN A 93 -5.45 -8.75 -6.45
CA GLN A 93 -4.73 -9.00 -5.19
C GLN A 93 -5.70 -9.53 -4.14
N GLY A 94 -5.40 -10.67 -3.53
CA GLY A 94 -6.21 -11.21 -2.43
C GLY A 94 -5.85 -12.64 -2.07
N LEU A 95 -6.44 -13.12 -0.96
CA LEU A 95 -6.28 -14.48 -0.46
C LEU A 95 -7.11 -15.52 -1.24
N ALA A 96 -8.00 -15.08 -2.14
CA ALA A 96 -8.95 -15.91 -2.88
C ALA A 96 -8.83 -15.68 -4.41
N THR A 97 -7.68 -15.97 -4.99
CA THR A 97 -7.38 -15.69 -6.42
C THR A 97 -6.73 -16.88 -7.11
N SER A 98 -7.20 -17.25 -8.30
CA SER A 98 -6.57 -18.32 -9.10
C SER A 98 -5.69 -17.76 -10.23
N PRO A 99 -4.49 -18.31 -10.46
CA PRO A 99 -3.85 -19.38 -9.69
C PRO A 99 -3.29 -18.89 -8.35
N MET A 100 -3.49 -19.71 -7.31
CA MET A 100 -2.97 -19.48 -5.95
C MET A 100 -1.55 -20.02 -5.84
N GLY A 101 -0.68 -19.25 -5.19
CA GLY A 101 0.68 -19.66 -4.86
C GLY A 101 1.20 -18.94 -3.63
N TYR A 102 2.51 -18.97 -3.44
CA TYR A 102 3.18 -18.38 -2.29
C TYR A 102 4.39 -17.58 -2.74
N ASP A 103 4.65 -16.49 -2.03
CA ASP A 103 5.92 -15.80 -2.13
C ASP A 103 6.96 -16.58 -1.28
N HIS A 104 8.11 -16.89 -1.87
CA HIS A 104 9.18 -17.64 -1.23
C HIS A 104 10.21 -16.67 -0.64
N VAL A 105 10.30 -16.65 0.69
CA VAL A 105 11.21 -15.79 1.44
C VAL A 105 12.31 -16.64 2.05
N THR A 106 13.55 -16.38 1.66
CA THR A 106 14.73 -17.13 2.10
C THR A 106 15.68 -16.19 2.84
N ALA A 107 16.31 -16.66 3.91
CA ALA A 107 17.43 -15.94 4.52
C ALA A 107 18.63 -15.93 3.55
N CYS A 108 19.25 -14.76 3.37
CA CYS A 108 20.44 -14.59 2.55
C CYS A 108 21.57 -14.02 3.41
N ARG A 109 22.70 -14.73 3.48
CA ARG A 109 23.90 -14.24 4.13
C ARG A 109 24.71 -13.41 3.16
N LEU A 110 24.87 -12.14 3.47
CA LEU A 110 25.63 -11.17 2.70
C LEU A 110 27.14 -11.32 2.94
N GLU A 111 27.93 -10.71 2.07
CA GLU A 111 29.40 -10.70 2.17
C GLU A 111 29.92 -9.96 3.41
N ASP A 112 29.17 -8.97 3.90
CA ASP A 112 29.48 -8.25 5.14
C ASP A 112 29.10 -9.05 6.41
N GLY A 113 28.61 -10.29 6.25
CA GLY A 113 28.25 -11.19 7.33
C GLY A 113 26.81 -11.03 7.84
N ARG A 114 26.09 -9.98 7.43
CA ARG A 114 24.68 -9.80 7.79
C ARG A 114 23.83 -10.87 7.13
N GLU A 115 22.73 -11.23 7.78
CA GLU A 115 21.72 -12.11 7.19
C GLU A 115 20.42 -11.32 7.04
N VAL A 116 19.84 -11.31 5.85
CA VAL A 116 18.64 -10.51 5.52
C VAL A 116 17.56 -11.39 4.91
N LEU A 117 16.32 -10.90 4.92
CA LEU A 117 15.18 -11.57 4.28
C LEU A 117 15.16 -11.24 2.79
N VAL A 118 15.09 -12.25 1.94
CA VAL A 118 14.93 -12.06 0.49
C VAL A 118 13.72 -12.81 -0.03
N ASN A 119 12.69 -12.06 -0.44
CA ASN A 119 11.58 -12.59 -1.22
C ASN A 119 12.05 -12.82 -2.67
N ARG A 120 12.24 -14.09 -3.03
CA ARG A 120 12.71 -14.52 -4.36
C ARG A 120 11.60 -14.48 -5.41
N GLY A 121 10.34 -14.32 -4.99
CA GLY A 121 9.18 -14.23 -5.85
C GLY A 121 8.13 -15.29 -5.58
N TRP A 122 7.18 -15.39 -6.51
CA TRP A 122 5.98 -16.21 -6.38
C TRP A 122 6.12 -17.58 -7.06
N ALA A 123 5.61 -18.64 -6.45
CA ALA A 123 5.46 -19.94 -7.10
C ALA A 123 4.10 -20.60 -6.78
N PRO A 124 3.51 -21.39 -7.71
CA PRO A 124 2.34 -22.19 -7.43
C PRO A 124 2.59 -23.19 -6.29
N ASN A 125 1.54 -23.56 -5.55
CA ASN A 125 1.71 -24.40 -4.35
C ASN A 125 2.49 -25.70 -4.59
N ARG A 126 2.23 -26.37 -5.72
CA ARG A 126 2.79 -27.68 -6.08
C ARG A 126 4.08 -27.63 -6.90
N VAL A 127 4.72 -26.47 -7.00
CA VAL A 127 6.01 -26.32 -7.69
C VAL A 127 7.12 -26.28 -6.65
N GLU A 128 8.10 -27.14 -6.80
CA GLU A 128 9.32 -27.09 -6.00
C GLU A 128 10.19 -25.90 -6.42
N THR A 129 10.70 -25.19 -5.42
CA THR A 129 11.56 -24.04 -5.62
C THR A 129 12.79 -24.18 -4.73
N THR A 130 13.90 -24.62 -5.30
CA THR A 130 15.14 -24.67 -4.54
C THR A 130 15.88 -23.32 -4.69
N PRO A 131 16.33 -22.68 -3.60
CA PRO A 131 17.21 -21.52 -3.72
C PRO A 131 18.51 -21.91 -4.44
N PRO A 132 19.07 -21.04 -5.30
CA PRO A 132 20.35 -21.32 -5.95
C PRO A 132 21.44 -21.49 -4.88
N LYS A 133 22.31 -22.48 -5.09
CA LYS A 133 23.44 -22.78 -4.21
C LYS A 133 24.64 -21.89 -4.53
N GLY A 134 25.41 -21.56 -3.50
CA GLY A 134 26.63 -20.76 -3.64
C GLY A 134 26.36 -19.26 -3.79
N ARG A 135 27.40 -18.54 -4.22
CA ARG A 135 27.41 -17.07 -4.30
C ARG A 135 26.49 -16.58 -5.41
N VAL A 136 25.60 -15.66 -5.07
CA VAL A 136 24.67 -14.99 -6.00
C VAL A 136 24.83 -13.47 -5.92
N SER A 137 24.67 -12.82 -7.06
CA SER A 137 24.54 -11.36 -7.17
C SER A 137 23.16 -11.04 -7.69
N LEU A 138 22.42 -10.18 -6.99
CA LEU A 138 21.05 -9.85 -7.34
C LEU A 138 20.74 -8.37 -7.16
N VAL A 139 19.81 -7.89 -7.97
CA VAL A 139 19.17 -6.59 -7.79
C VAL A 139 17.85 -6.82 -7.05
N ALA A 140 17.67 -6.11 -5.94
CA ALA A 140 16.46 -6.20 -5.13
C ALA A 140 15.90 -4.83 -4.79
N LEU A 141 14.67 -4.84 -4.30
CA LEU A 141 13.96 -3.70 -3.77
C LEU A 141 13.93 -3.78 -2.25
N VAL A 142 14.25 -2.70 -1.55
CA VAL A 142 13.96 -2.60 -0.11
C VAL A 142 12.45 -2.50 0.06
N ASP A 143 11.84 -3.52 0.64
CA ASP A 143 10.39 -3.58 0.86
C ASP A 143 10.06 -3.23 2.33
N PRO A 144 9.15 -2.27 2.59
CA PRO A 144 8.71 -1.98 3.95
C PRO A 144 7.95 -3.15 4.61
N GLY A 145 7.57 -4.17 3.86
CA GLY A 145 6.76 -5.29 4.30
C GLY A 145 5.28 -4.92 4.46
N GLU A 146 4.52 -5.86 4.97
CA GLU A 146 3.11 -5.67 5.27
C GLU A 146 2.92 -5.40 6.76
N PRO A 147 2.43 -4.20 7.13
CA PRO A 147 2.25 -3.88 8.54
C PRO A 147 1.08 -4.66 9.12
N LYS A 148 1.25 -5.13 10.37
CA LYS A 148 0.20 -5.75 11.16
C LYS A 148 -1.00 -4.81 11.30
N ARG A 149 -2.19 -5.28 10.89
CA ARG A 149 -3.45 -4.53 11.04
C ARG A 149 -4.32 -5.15 12.12
N ARG A 150 -5.13 -4.32 12.79
CA ARG A 150 -6.00 -4.74 13.91
C ARG A 150 -6.94 -5.91 13.55
N PHE A 151 -7.40 -5.97 12.31
CA PHE A 151 -8.35 -6.98 11.84
C PHE A 151 -7.73 -8.02 10.89
N SER A 152 -6.41 -8.03 10.76
CA SER A 152 -5.71 -9.08 10.01
C SER A 152 -5.49 -10.30 10.91
N PRO A 153 -5.74 -11.53 10.42
CA PRO A 153 -5.29 -12.74 11.09
C PRO A 153 -3.79 -12.69 11.36
N GLN A 154 -3.35 -13.28 12.48
CA GLN A 154 -1.93 -13.27 12.85
C GLN A 154 -1.15 -14.33 12.07
N ASN A 155 0.12 -14.03 11.79
CA ASN A 155 1.04 -15.05 11.28
C ASN A 155 1.31 -16.11 12.35
N THR A 156 1.40 -17.36 11.93
CA THR A 156 1.86 -18.51 12.72
C THR A 156 2.96 -19.23 11.95
N ARG A 157 3.71 -20.13 12.60
CA ARG A 157 4.79 -20.87 11.90
C ARG A 157 4.23 -21.76 10.78
N ASP A 158 3.03 -22.30 10.96
CA ASP A 158 2.39 -23.18 9.98
C ASP A 158 1.68 -22.39 8.87
N HIS A 159 1.20 -21.19 9.19
CA HIS A 159 0.46 -20.32 8.29
C HIS A 159 0.98 -18.89 8.36
N ILE A 160 1.89 -18.55 7.43
CA ILE A 160 2.40 -17.19 7.25
C ILE A 160 1.63 -16.53 6.11
N LEU A 161 0.75 -15.61 6.46
CA LEU A 161 -0.16 -14.94 5.53
C LEU A 161 0.45 -13.63 5.02
N TRP A 162 1.17 -12.92 5.89
CA TRP A 162 1.62 -11.56 5.66
C TRP A 162 3.15 -11.45 5.63
N LEU A 163 3.67 -10.54 4.80
CA LEU A 163 5.10 -10.18 4.75
C LEU A 163 5.49 -9.27 5.93
N GLU A 164 5.15 -9.68 7.15
CA GLU A 164 5.51 -8.99 8.39
C GLU A 164 7.01 -9.20 8.68
N ARG A 165 7.82 -8.15 8.47
CA ARG A 165 9.28 -8.27 8.52
C ARG A 165 9.79 -8.74 9.88
N ASP A 166 9.21 -8.23 10.96
CA ASP A 166 9.61 -8.57 12.33
C ASP A 166 9.35 -10.05 12.64
N PHE A 167 8.20 -10.56 12.21
CA PHE A 167 7.85 -11.98 12.36
C PHE A 167 8.77 -12.87 11.53
N LEU A 168 8.98 -12.52 10.26
CA LEU A 168 9.83 -13.28 9.34
C LEU A 168 11.30 -13.29 9.82
N ALA A 169 11.81 -12.14 10.26
CA ALA A 169 13.17 -12.01 10.79
C ALA A 169 13.41 -12.91 12.00
N ARG A 170 12.43 -13.00 12.92
CA ARG A 170 12.49 -13.92 14.07
C ARG A 170 12.42 -15.40 13.65
N VAL A 171 11.57 -15.73 12.69
CA VAL A 171 11.43 -17.14 12.22
C VAL A 171 12.69 -17.61 11.50
N LEU A 172 13.27 -16.75 10.66
CA LEU A 172 14.44 -17.08 9.84
C LEU A 172 15.79 -16.73 10.51
N SER A 173 15.75 -16.12 11.70
CA SER A 173 16.92 -15.69 12.48
C SER A 173 17.85 -14.77 11.69
N CYS A 174 17.30 -13.66 11.20
CA CYS A 174 18.00 -12.66 10.37
C CYS A 174 17.54 -11.24 10.74
N GLU A 175 18.15 -10.23 10.13
CA GLU A 175 17.79 -8.82 10.32
C GLU A 175 16.40 -8.51 9.77
N GLU A 176 15.75 -7.47 10.32
CA GLU A 176 14.47 -6.94 9.84
C GLU A 176 14.60 -6.12 8.53
N ILE A 177 15.40 -6.62 7.59
CA ILE A 177 15.59 -6.05 6.27
C ILE A 177 14.96 -7.01 5.27
N LEU A 178 13.83 -6.60 4.68
CA LEU A 178 13.17 -7.35 3.61
C LEU A 178 13.56 -6.79 2.26
N LEU A 179 14.13 -7.66 1.44
CA LEU A 179 14.47 -7.41 0.06
C LEU A 179 13.54 -8.20 -0.85
N VAL A 180 13.02 -7.61 -1.90
CA VAL A 180 12.29 -8.34 -2.94
C VAL A 180 13.14 -8.39 -4.19
N GLN A 181 13.46 -9.59 -4.67
CA GLN A 181 14.20 -9.77 -5.90
C GLN A 181 13.40 -9.17 -7.07
N ILE A 182 14.09 -8.43 -7.93
CA ILE A 182 13.49 -7.83 -9.13
C ILE A 182 14.16 -8.48 -10.33
N SER A 183 13.35 -8.99 -11.26
CA SER A 183 13.83 -9.44 -12.57
C SER A 183 12.84 -9.02 -13.66
N PRO A 184 13.31 -8.57 -14.84
CA PRO A 184 12.44 -8.24 -15.97
C PRO A 184 11.73 -9.47 -16.54
N SER A 185 12.29 -10.67 -16.40
CA SER A 185 11.64 -11.93 -16.77
C SER A 185 12.33 -13.10 -16.07
N ASN A 186 11.56 -14.09 -15.64
CA ASN A 186 12.09 -15.39 -15.27
C ASN A 186 11.00 -16.43 -15.58
N ASP A 187 11.27 -17.32 -16.52
CA ASP A 187 10.36 -18.44 -16.82
C ASP A 187 10.40 -19.51 -15.73
N HIS A 188 11.41 -19.45 -14.86
CA HIS A 188 11.58 -20.32 -13.70
C HIS A 188 10.87 -19.81 -12.45
N PHE A 189 10.48 -20.75 -11.60
CA PHE A 189 9.95 -20.47 -10.28
C PHE A 189 11.06 -20.43 -9.21
N PRO A 190 10.94 -19.58 -8.18
CA PRO A 190 9.89 -18.58 -8.01
C PRO A 190 10.06 -17.39 -8.96
N ARG A 191 8.93 -16.84 -9.43
CA ARG A 191 8.89 -15.72 -10.36
C ARG A 191 9.00 -14.40 -9.60
N PRO A 192 10.10 -13.64 -9.74
CA PRO A 192 10.24 -12.35 -9.11
C PRO A 192 9.19 -11.36 -9.63
N ARG A 193 8.90 -10.32 -8.85
CA ARG A 193 7.99 -9.26 -9.32
C ARG A 193 8.75 -8.27 -10.20
N THR A 194 8.07 -7.71 -11.20
CA THR A 194 8.64 -6.67 -12.05
C THR A 194 8.58 -5.31 -11.35
N LEU A 195 9.39 -4.35 -11.79
CA LEU A 195 9.32 -2.97 -11.28
C LEU A 195 7.93 -2.35 -11.45
N ALA A 196 7.26 -2.66 -12.56
CA ALA A 196 5.92 -2.18 -12.86
C ALA A 196 4.89 -2.59 -11.78
N HIS A 197 5.08 -3.75 -11.13
CA HIS A 197 4.21 -4.18 -10.04
C HIS A 197 4.22 -3.18 -8.86
N PHE A 198 5.38 -2.66 -8.50
CA PHE A 198 5.52 -1.75 -7.36
C PHE A 198 5.06 -0.31 -7.68
N GLN A 199 4.85 -0.01 -8.96
CA GLN A 199 4.26 1.25 -9.42
C GLN A 199 2.73 1.24 -9.41
N GLN A 200 2.10 0.10 -9.14
CA GLN A 200 0.64 0.00 -9.06
C GLN A 200 0.13 0.51 -7.72
N PHE A 201 -0.87 1.39 -7.77
CA PHE A 201 -1.59 1.91 -6.61
C PHE A 201 -3.07 1.50 -6.72
N PRO A 202 -3.68 0.91 -5.68
CA PRO A 202 -5.07 0.44 -5.76
C PRO A 202 -6.11 1.52 -6.03
N VAL A 203 -5.81 2.78 -5.66
CA VAL A 203 -6.71 3.92 -5.83
C VAL A 203 -5.92 5.07 -6.45
N ASP A 204 -6.38 5.52 -7.60
CA ASP A 204 -5.78 6.61 -8.35
C ASP A 204 -6.03 7.96 -7.64
N PRO A 205 -5.08 8.90 -7.64
CA PRO A 205 -5.31 10.24 -7.11
C PRO A 205 -6.55 10.93 -7.73
N ALA A 206 -6.79 10.80 -9.03
CA ALA A 206 -7.94 11.40 -9.70
C ALA A 206 -9.28 10.98 -9.07
N THR A 207 -9.37 9.76 -8.52
CA THR A 207 -10.54 9.32 -7.75
C THR A 207 -10.79 10.22 -6.54
N HIS A 208 -9.74 10.62 -5.82
CA HIS A 208 -9.86 11.56 -4.69
C HIS A 208 -10.27 12.97 -5.15
N LEU A 209 -9.76 13.43 -6.29
CA LEU A 209 -10.16 14.72 -6.86
C LEU A 209 -11.65 14.72 -7.27
N ALA A 210 -12.13 13.65 -7.90
CA ALA A 210 -13.53 13.48 -8.26
C ALA A 210 -14.44 13.48 -7.02
N TYR A 211 -14.04 12.80 -5.94
CA TYR A 211 -14.75 12.86 -4.68
C TYR A 211 -14.73 14.26 -4.06
N ALA A 212 -13.60 14.97 -4.08
CA ALA A 212 -13.52 16.34 -3.59
C ALA A 212 -14.53 17.24 -4.31
N ALA A 213 -14.58 17.17 -5.64
CA ALA A 213 -15.55 17.92 -6.45
C ALA A 213 -17.00 17.56 -6.08
N THR A 214 -17.30 16.28 -5.89
CA THR A 214 -18.63 15.80 -5.46
C THR A 214 -19.03 16.42 -4.12
N TRP A 215 -18.14 16.36 -3.12
CA TRP A 215 -18.41 16.90 -1.79
C TRP A 215 -18.57 18.42 -1.78
N PHE A 216 -17.77 19.15 -2.55
CA PHE A 216 -17.94 20.59 -2.71
C PHE A 216 -19.24 20.94 -3.44
N ALA A 217 -19.64 20.18 -4.46
CA ALA A 217 -20.90 20.40 -5.16
C ALA A 217 -22.11 20.20 -4.22
N ILE A 218 -22.10 19.14 -3.40
CA ILE A 218 -23.14 18.90 -2.39
C ILE A 218 -23.17 20.04 -1.35
N SER A 219 -22.00 20.45 -0.85
CA SER A 219 -21.88 21.58 0.08
C SER A 219 -22.44 22.87 -0.53
N PHE A 220 -22.14 23.14 -1.80
CA PHE A 220 -22.61 24.33 -2.50
C PHE A 220 -24.12 24.31 -2.71
N ALA A 221 -24.69 23.19 -3.16
CA ALA A 221 -26.13 23.02 -3.31
C ALA A 221 -26.86 23.17 -1.97
N GLY A 222 -26.35 22.54 -0.90
CA GLY A 222 -26.89 22.68 0.45
C GLY A 222 -26.84 24.12 0.97
N ALA A 223 -25.77 24.85 0.66
CA ALA A 223 -25.66 26.27 1.03
C ALA A 223 -26.69 27.14 0.27
N ILE A 224 -26.93 26.88 -1.02
CA ILE A 224 -27.97 27.56 -1.80
C ILE A 224 -29.36 27.28 -1.21
N MET A 225 -29.67 26.02 -0.91
CA MET A 225 -30.97 25.63 -0.32
C MET A 225 -31.18 26.30 1.04
N THR A 226 -30.17 26.26 1.90
CA THR A 226 -30.19 26.92 3.22
C THR A 226 -30.41 28.43 3.07
N ARG A 227 -29.70 29.08 2.15
CA ARG A 227 -29.87 30.51 1.85
C ARG A 227 -31.25 30.84 1.31
N ARG A 228 -31.82 30.02 0.42
CA ARG A 228 -33.18 30.21 -0.12
C ARG A 228 -34.23 30.12 0.99
N LEU A 229 -34.15 29.10 1.85
CA LEU A 229 -35.04 28.95 3.01
C LEU A 229 -35.01 30.20 3.91
N LEU A 230 -33.83 30.76 4.15
CA LEU A 230 -33.67 31.97 4.97
C LEU A 230 -34.11 33.26 4.25
N ARG A 231 -34.11 33.31 2.91
CA ARG A 231 -34.46 34.50 2.11
C ARG A 231 -35.93 34.63 1.78
N VAL A 232 -36.64 33.51 1.50
CA VAL A 232 -38.09 33.52 1.21
C VAL A 232 -38.87 34.23 2.32
N ARG A 233 -38.32 34.24 3.53
CA ARG A 233 -38.91 34.83 4.74
C ARG A 233 -38.58 36.32 4.97
N LYS A 234 -37.64 36.90 4.21
CA LYS A 234 -37.33 38.35 4.30
C LYS A 234 -38.26 39.20 3.44
N LYS A 235 -38.99 38.59 2.50
CA LYS A 235 -40.09 39.19 1.76
C LYS A 235 -41.39 38.88 2.48
#